data_AF-A0A414LI06-F1
#
_entry.id   AF-A0A414LI06-F1
#
_cell.length_a   1.000
_cell.length_b   1.000
_cell.length_c   1.000
_cell.angle_alpha   90.00
_cell.angle_beta   90.00
_cell.angle_gamma   90.00
#
_symmetry.space_group_name_H-M   'P 1'
#
loop_
_entity.id
_entity.type
_entity.pdbx_description
1 polymer ?
#
loop_
_entity_poly.entity_id
_entity_poly.type
_entity_poly.pdbx_seq_one_letter_code
_entity_poly.pdbx_strand_id
1 'polypeptide(L)'
;MKTKTLVGILLCFLMGCVNKTHKTTIADKADSATNITILDEKAYEAAVDQSAGWEIIKKLSEIYGEDPNVIGDFIGAPRCPAFLEGLFFEGSTLYFQVRGDTLQARHILEKAAGSRAFRLEEITEGNYSQQQLNNILDELNRRYDALTDKNLKSNMISWGMGLRYIEVRFILNTPEARQAFRKKLMDSPAIRFEGPERPRPNGRIGVTDTFGISLRPEYSVYSNSASTVSFVLLNQGDKEVMCGEHYSVTFEDEDGTWRELPINDAAVDIGYIICPGGHRQFTARLYPHIHPNKPGRYRFFYDVSLTATHTNFTMMTEFRLTDNQQELEQVIKMKIPEEPAGYGVRYIPVQEDPLEDNYIYQVVEEMPEFPGGLPAAVEYLRTNIRYPKTALQDSVQGRVIVQVVILEDGSPAQAQLIRSVDPRLDREALRVVQSMPKWIPGKQQGRVVKVRYTLPVVFKLPQ
;
A
#
# COMPACT_ATOMS: atom_id res chain seq x y z
N MET A 1 26.01 -2.29 -6.93
CA MET A 1 26.17 -1.56 -5.64
C MET A 1 24.78 -1.11 -5.18
N LYS A 2 24.28 -1.60 -4.04
CA LYS A 2 22.96 -1.20 -3.52
C LYS A 2 23.10 0.18 -2.87
N THR A 3 22.74 1.24 -3.58
CA THR A 3 22.70 2.60 -3.03
C THR A 3 21.51 2.67 -2.07
N LYS A 4 21.78 2.57 -0.77
CA LYS A 4 20.79 2.80 0.28
C LYS A 4 20.72 4.31 0.51
N THR A 5 19.68 4.96 0.02
CA THR A 5 19.38 6.33 0.42
C THR A 5 18.52 6.24 1.68
N LEU A 6 19.07 6.66 2.82
CA LEU A 6 18.33 6.74 4.06
C LEU A 6 17.40 7.96 3.97
N VAL A 7 16.14 7.73 3.61
CA VAL A 7 15.08 8.73 3.78
C VAL A 7 14.43 8.41 5.13
N GLY A 8 14.19 9.45 5.94
CA GLY A 8 13.87 9.32 7.36
C GLY A 8 12.64 8.45 7.63
N ILE A 9 12.55 7.91 8.85
CA ILE A 9 11.43 7.08 9.32
C ILE A 9 10.11 7.83 9.09
N LEU A 10 9.34 7.43 8.07
CA LEU A 10 7.97 7.90 7.89
C LEU A 10 7.05 7.06 8.79
N LEU A 11 6.92 7.51 10.03
CA LEU A 11 5.78 7.15 10.87
C LEU A 11 4.56 7.83 10.22
N CYS A 12 3.62 7.05 9.66
CA CYS A 12 2.26 7.54 9.41
C CYS A 12 1.57 7.78 10.77
N PHE A 13 1.97 8.86 11.43
CA PHE A 13 1.26 9.48 12.54
C PHE A 13 0.71 10.80 12.02
N LEU A 14 -0.61 10.88 11.87
CA LEU A 14 -1.30 12.16 11.98
C LEU A 14 -1.26 12.57 13.46
N MET A 15 -0.16 13.18 13.90
CA MET A 15 -0.15 14.20 14.95
C MET A 15 1.03 15.14 14.71
N GLY A 16 0.71 16.44 14.67
CA GLY A 16 1.56 17.49 14.14
C GLY A 16 2.91 17.66 14.82
N CYS A 17 3.95 17.67 14.01
CA CYS A 17 5.24 18.30 14.28
C CYS A 17 5.68 19.05 13.01
N VAL A 18 5.49 20.37 13.00
CA VAL A 18 5.95 21.25 11.91
C VAL A 18 7.46 21.49 12.08
N ASN A 19 8.27 20.97 11.15
CA ASN A 19 9.67 21.37 11.03
C ASN A 19 9.76 22.72 10.29
N LYS A 20 10.40 23.70 10.93
CA LYS A 20 10.75 25.02 10.37
C LYS A 20 11.63 24.84 9.12
N THR A 21 11.17 25.30 7.96
CA THR A 21 12.03 25.52 6.79
C THR A 21 12.59 26.94 6.82
N HIS A 22 13.92 27.05 6.83
CA HIS A 22 14.62 28.31 6.60
C HIS A 22 14.32 28.81 5.18
N LYS A 23 13.79 30.03 5.07
CA LYS A 23 13.71 30.77 3.81
C LYS A 23 15.12 31.18 3.38
N THR A 24 15.60 30.62 2.27
CA THR A 24 16.68 31.22 1.49
C THR A 24 16.09 31.74 0.20
N THR A 25 16.04 33.07 0.08
CA THR A 25 15.58 33.79 -1.10
C THR A 25 16.58 33.60 -2.24
N ILE A 26 16.16 32.99 -3.35
CA ILE A 26 16.76 33.24 -4.66
C ILE A 26 15.62 33.69 -5.56
N ALA A 27 15.68 34.97 -5.93
CA ALA A 27 14.83 35.55 -6.95
C ALA A 27 15.38 35.18 -8.32
N ASP A 28 14.54 34.66 -9.21
CA ASP A 28 14.65 34.96 -10.64
C ASP A 28 13.27 34.86 -11.32
N LYS A 29 13.09 35.78 -12.27
CA LYS A 29 11.84 36.18 -12.92
C LYS A 29 11.52 35.37 -14.19
N ALA A 30 10.21 35.34 -14.49
CA ALA A 30 9.57 35.25 -15.82
C ALA A 30 9.55 33.86 -16.51
N ASP A 31 8.50 33.40 -17.20
CA ASP A 31 7.18 33.96 -17.54
C ASP A 31 6.26 32.85 -18.10
N SER A 32 4.96 33.17 -18.16
CA SER A 32 3.89 32.60 -19.02
C SER A 32 3.11 31.35 -18.58
N ALA A 33 1.94 31.65 -18.01
CA ALA A 33 0.63 31.05 -18.24
C ALA A 33 0.53 29.59 -18.73
N THR A 34 0.10 28.70 -17.83
CA THR A 34 -0.93 27.71 -18.16
C THR A 34 -1.79 27.48 -16.92
N ASN A 35 -3.04 27.90 -16.97
CA ASN A 35 -4.06 27.54 -15.98
C ASN A 35 -4.29 26.03 -16.09
N ILE A 36 -3.72 25.25 -15.17
CA ILE A 36 -4.09 23.86 -14.96
C ILE A 36 -4.91 23.81 -13.68
N THR A 37 -6.21 23.59 -13.86
CA THR A 37 -7.16 23.27 -12.80
C THR A 37 -6.76 21.91 -12.22
N ILE A 38 -6.05 21.93 -11.09
CA ILE A 38 -5.72 20.74 -10.31
C ILE A 38 -6.98 20.36 -9.52
N LEU A 39 -7.62 19.27 -9.90
CA LEU A 39 -8.55 18.53 -9.05
C LEU A 39 -7.87 17.20 -8.69
N ASP A 40 -7.19 17.19 -7.55
CA ASP A 40 -7.19 16.02 -6.67
C ASP A 40 -7.02 16.49 -5.21
N GLU A 41 -8.12 16.39 -4.46
CA GLU A 41 -8.25 16.80 -3.07
C GLU A 41 -7.56 15.78 -2.15
N LYS A 42 -6.27 15.97 -1.89
CA LYS A 42 -5.80 15.77 -0.51
C LYS A 42 -5.76 17.15 0.11
N ALA A 43 -6.70 17.40 1.02
CA ALA A 43 -6.67 18.56 1.90
C ALA A 43 -5.29 18.57 2.59
N TYR A 44 -4.36 19.37 2.07
CA TYR A 44 -3.28 19.89 2.88
C TYR A 44 -3.99 20.70 3.95
N GLU A 45 -4.17 20.12 5.14
CA GLU A 45 -4.57 20.89 6.31
C GLU A 45 -3.65 22.11 6.36
N ALA A 46 -4.24 23.30 6.23
CA ALA A 46 -3.47 24.53 6.35
C ALA A 46 -2.67 24.45 7.65
N ALA A 47 -1.36 24.66 7.57
CA ALA A 47 -0.49 24.54 8.74
C ALA A 47 -1.09 25.36 9.89
N VAL A 48 -1.41 24.66 10.99
CA VAL A 48 -2.08 25.30 12.12
C VAL A 48 -1.09 26.22 12.81
N ASP A 49 -1.38 27.52 12.84
CA ASP A 49 -0.50 28.50 13.47
C ASP A 49 -0.51 28.34 14.99
N GLN A 50 0.63 27.94 15.54
CA GLN A 50 0.85 27.74 16.98
C GLN A 50 1.86 28.75 17.56
N SER A 51 2.24 29.78 16.79
CA SER A 51 3.34 30.69 17.13
C SER A 51 3.16 31.35 18.50
N ALA A 52 1.93 31.78 18.82
CA ALA A 52 1.62 32.39 20.12
C ALA A 52 1.83 31.42 21.30
N GLY A 53 1.48 30.14 21.14
CA GLY A 53 1.73 29.11 22.14
C GLY A 53 3.22 28.81 22.30
N TRP A 54 3.97 28.74 21.20
CA TRP A 54 5.42 28.52 21.26
C TRP A 54 6.18 29.66 21.96
N GLU A 55 5.76 30.91 21.77
CA GLU A 55 6.31 32.05 22.53
C GLU A 55 6.04 31.95 24.04
N ILE A 56 4.86 31.44 24.43
CA ILE A 56 4.55 31.16 25.83
C ILE A 56 5.48 30.07 26.37
N ILE A 57 5.59 28.93 25.66
CA ILE A 57 6.43 27.80 26.08
C ILE A 57 7.89 28.25 26.24
N LYS A 58 8.41 29.03 25.29
CA LYS A 58 9.77 29.56 25.35
C LYS A 58 10.02 30.39 26.62
N LYS A 59 9.14 31.33 26.95
CA LYS A 59 9.26 32.14 28.16
C LYS A 59 9.17 31.31 29.43
N LEU A 60 8.29 30.31 29.46
CA LEU A 60 8.21 29.41 30.61
C LEU A 60 9.47 28.54 30.75
N SER A 61 10.10 28.10 29.66
CA SER A 61 11.41 27.43 29.71
C SER A 61 12.51 28.32 30.30
N GLU A 62 12.55 29.61 29.94
CA GLU A 62 13.54 30.54 30.52
C GLU A 62 13.40 30.69 32.05
N ILE A 63 12.17 30.61 32.57
CA ILE A 63 11.86 30.78 33.99
C ILE A 63 11.98 29.46 34.77
N TYR A 64 11.39 28.39 34.24
CA TYR A 64 11.14 27.12 34.92
C TYR A 64 11.93 25.93 34.38
N GLY A 65 12.54 26.04 33.19
CA GLY A 65 13.31 24.96 32.57
C GLY A 65 14.58 24.60 33.32
N GLU A 66 15.36 23.66 32.82
CA GLU A 66 16.67 23.28 33.35
C GLU A 66 17.78 23.59 32.35
N ASP A 67 17.54 23.32 31.06
CA ASP A 67 18.48 23.60 29.98
C ASP A 67 18.06 24.85 29.19
N PRO A 68 18.87 25.93 29.20
CA PRO A 68 18.55 27.15 28.46
C PRO A 68 18.48 26.97 26.94
N ASN A 69 18.93 25.83 26.40
CA ASN A 69 18.89 25.51 24.97
C ASN A 69 17.69 24.64 24.57
N VAL A 70 16.89 24.19 25.53
CA VAL A 70 15.73 23.31 25.27
C VAL A 70 14.45 24.08 25.56
N ILE A 71 13.50 24.03 24.62
CA ILE A 71 12.18 24.63 24.78
C ILE A 71 11.19 23.53 25.19
N GLY A 72 10.42 23.76 26.25
CA GLY A 72 9.41 22.84 26.77
C GLY A 72 9.91 21.87 27.85
N ASP A 73 11.16 22.01 28.31
CA ASP A 73 11.82 21.16 29.31
C ASP A 73 11.39 21.42 30.76
N PHE A 74 10.45 22.34 30.99
CA PHE A 74 10.06 22.74 32.34
C PHE A 74 9.08 21.79 33.01
N ILE A 75 8.29 20.97 32.29
CA ILE A 75 7.32 20.08 32.95
C ILE A 75 8.05 19.03 33.78
N GLY A 76 7.82 19.04 35.10
CA GLY A 76 8.50 18.16 36.06
C GLY A 76 9.87 18.66 36.55
N ALA A 77 10.37 19.79 36.01
CA ALA A 77 11.61 20.41 36.47
C ALA A 77 11.47 20.92 37.93
N PRO A 78 12.54 20.94 38.75
CA PRO A 78 12.48 21.40 40.14
C PRO A 78 11.95 22.84 40.32
N ARG A 79 12.12 23.70 39.30
CA ARG A 79 11.67 25.09 39.31
C ARG A 79 10.22 25.25 38.85
N CYS A 80 9.65 24.25 38.20
CA CYS A 80 8.31 24.30 37.67
C CYS A 80 7.27 24.21 38.78
N PRO A 81 6.19 25.01 38.74
CA PRO A 81 5.12 24.90 39.72
C PRO A 81 4.55 23.49 39.76
N ALA A 82 4.44 22.91 40.96
CA ALA A 82 3.98 21.52 41.15
C ALA A 82 2.54 21.27 40.67
N PHE A 83 1.72 22.31 40.51
CA PHE A 83 0.38 22.18 39.95
C PHE A 83 0.40 21.90 38.43
N LEU A 84 1.50 22.18 37.72
CA LEU A 84 1.59 22.07 36.27
C LEU A 84 2.16 20.70 35.88
N GLU A 85 1.30 19.85 35.30
CA GLU A 85 1.64 18.44 35.02
C GLU A 85 1.72 18.11 33.53
N GLY A 86 1.50 19.08 32.66
CA GLY A 86 1.57 18.84 31.24
C GLY A 86 1.21 20.06 30.40
N LEU A 87 1.48 19.92 29.10
CA LEU A 87 1.07 20.86 28.09
C LEU A 87 0.86 20.14 26.77
N PHE A 88 -0.06 20.62 25.95
CA PHE A 88 -0.25 20.13 24.59
C PHE A 88 -0.96 21.16 23.71
N PHE A 89 -0.93 20.95 22.40
CA PHE A 89 -1.72 21.71 21.45
C PHE A 89 -2.94 20.92 21.00
N GLU A 90 -4.09 21.58 20.94
CA GLU A 90 -5.28 21.09 20.25
C GLU A 90 -5.66 22.15 19.22
N GLY A 91 -5.38 21.85 17.94
CA GLY A 91 -5.35 22.87 16.90
C GLY A 91 -4.30 23.95 17.19
N SER A 92 -4.71 25.22 17.13
CA SER A 92 -3.85 26.39 17.39
C SER A 92 -3.77 26.76 18.88
N THR A 93 -4.53 26.07 19.73
CA THR A 93 -4.66 26.44 21.15
C THR A 93 -3.69 25.63 22.00
N LEU A 94 -2.86 26.33 22.77
CA LEU A 94 -2.02 25.74 23.82
C LEU A 94 -2.86 25.47 25.07
N TYR A 95 -2.80 24.25 25.59
CA TYR A 95 -3.38 23.85 26.85
C TYR A 95 -2.28 23.55 27.87
N PHE A 96 -2.47 24.03 29.10
CA PHE A 96 -1.71 23.59 30.26
C PHE A 96 -2.57 22.71 31.15
N GLN A 97 -2.04 21.55 31.50
CA GLN A 97 -2.69 20.60 32.39
C GLN A 97 -2.31 20.93 33.83
N VAL A 98 -3.32 21.29 34.63
CA VAL A 98 -3.12 21.80 35.99
C VAL A 98 -3.91 20.99 37.02
N ARG A 99 -3.31 20.74 38.19
CA ARG A 99 -3.96 20.11 39.34
C ARG A 99 -4.29 21.15 40.41
N GLY A 100 -5.48 21.09 40.97
CA GLY A 100 -5.91 21.95 42.08
C GLY A 100 -6.49 23.29 41.62
N ASP A 101 -6.12 24.39 42.29
CA ASP A 101 -6.73 25.71 42.06
C ASP A 101 -6.35 26.29 40.68
N THR A 102 -7.26 26.18 39.72
CA THR A 102 -7.09 26.66 38.35
C THR A 102 -7.01 28.18 38.24
N LEU A 103 -7.62 28.94 39.16
CA LEU A 103 -7.56 30.41 39.17
C LEU A 103 -6.18 30.88 39.61
N GLN A 104 -5.65 30.29 40.69
CA GLN A 104 -4.29 30.58 41.15
C GLN A 104 -3.26 30.14 40.10
N ALA A 105 -3.41 28.95 39.53
CA ALA A 105 -2.54 28.45 38.46
C ALA A 105 -2.53 29.41 37.26
N ARG A 106 -3.72 29.86 36.81
CA ARG A 106 -3.84 30.83 35.72
C ARG A 106 -3.09 32.11 36.01
N HIS A 107 -3.28 32.69 37.21
CA HIS A 107 -2.62 33.94 37.58
C HIS A 107 -1.09 33.83 37.53
N ILE A 108 -0.54 32.72 38.04
CA ILE A 108 0.90 32.45 38.03
C ILE A 108 1.42 32.31 36.59
N LEU A 109 0.75 31.52 35.76
CA LEU A 109 1.17 31.27 34.38
C LEU A 109 1.04 32.52 33.49
N GLU A 110 -0.03 33.31 33.63
CA GLU A 110 -0.18 34.58 32.89
C GLU A 110 0.92 35.57 33.25
N LYS A 111 1.28 35.65 34.53
CA LYS A 111 2.36 36.51 35.01
C LYS A 111 3.73 36.07 34.48
N ALA A 112 4.00 34.77 34.50
CA ALA A 112 5.26 34.21 34.01
C ALA A 112 5.40 34.33 32.49
N ALA A 113 4.36 33.98 31.73
CA ALA A 113 4.37 34.02 30.27
C ALA A 113 4.19 35.44 29.69
N GLY A 114 3.63 36.37 30.47
CA GLY A 114 3.21 37.69 29.98
C GLY A 114 2.19 37.59 28.83
N SER A 115 1.34 36.57 28.85
CA SER A 115 0.34 36.30 27.82
C SER A 115 -0.85 35.55 28.43
N ARG A 116 -2.02 35.71 27.81
CA ARG A 116 -3.26 34.97 28.15
C ARG A 116 -3.67 33.97 27.07
N ALA A 117 -2.84 33.79 26.04
CA ALA A 117 -3.14 32.99 24.85
C ALA A 117 -2.94 31.48 25.09
N PHE A 118 -3.51 30.96 26.17
CA PHE A 118 -3.54 29.54 26.51
C PHE A 118 -4.85 29.19 27.23
N ARG A 119 -5.16 27.90 27.29
CA ARG A 119 -6.25 27.34 28.08
C ARG A 119 -5.69 26.46 29.19
N LEU A 120 -6.49 26.26 30.23
CA LEU A 120 -6.18 25.30 31.29
C LEU A 120 -7.09 24.09 31.13
N GLU A 121 -6.49 22.91 31.26
CA GLU A 121 -7.19 21.65 31.47
C GLU A 121 -6.98 21.23 32.93
N GLU A 122 -8.06 21.05 33.67
CA GLU A 122 -7.98 20.53 35.03
C GLU A 122 -7.74 19.02 35.03
N ILE A 123 -6.75 18.58 35.79
CA ILE A 123 -6.45 17.17 36.00
C ILE A 123 -7.30 16.64 37.16
N THR A 124 -8.12 15.67 36.83
CA THR A 124 -9.08 14.99 37.70
C THR A 124 -8.79 13.50 37.73
N GLU A 125 -9.60 12.71 38.43
CA GLU A 125 -9.49 11.24 38.40
C GLU A 125 -9.89 10.64 37.03
N GLY A 126 -10.59 11.40 36.18
CA GLY A 126 -11.12 10.93 34.90
C GLY A 126 -10.21 11.17 33.68
N ASN A 127 -9.08 11.86 33.84
CA ASN A 127 -8.12 12.14 32.77
C ASN A 127 -6.67 11.95 33.24
N TYR A 128 -5.75 11.98 32.28
CA TYR A 128 -4.33 11.79 32.52
C TYR A 128 -3.54 12.98 32.00
N SER A 129 -2.64 13.50 32.84
CA SER A 129 -1.66 14.51 32.45
C SER A 129 -0.54 13.91 31.60
N GLN A 130 0.13 14.74 30.79
CA GLN A 130 1.29 14.33 29.99
C GLN A 130 2.40 13.72 30.87
N GLN A 131 2.61 14.25 32.07
CA GLN A 131 3.56 13.68 33.04
C GLN A 131 3.12 12.28 33.51
N GLN A 132 1.83 12.08 33.84
CA GLN A 132 1.31 10.76 34.20
C GLN A 132 1.43 9.76 33.05
N LEU A 133 1.13 10.19 31.82
CA LEU A 133 1.24 9.35 30.62
C LEU A 133 2.70 8.98 30.32
N ASN A 134 3.65 9.91 30.44
CA ASN A 134 5.07 9.62 30.29
C ASN A 134 5.53 8.55 31.29
N ASN A 135 5.13 8.64 32.55
CA ASN A 135 5.45 7.61 33.55
C ASN A 135 4.87 6.24 33.20
N ILE A 136 3.64 6.20 32.68
CA ILE A 136 3.01 4.95 32.19
C ILE A 136 3.77 4.40 30.99
N LEU A 137 4.17 5.27 30.05
CA LEU A 137 4.93 4.90 28.87
C LEU A 137 6.31 4.33 29.21
N ASP A 138 7.03 4.95 30.15
CA ASP A 138 8.33 4.47 30.63
C ASP A 138 8.23 3.11 31.32
N GLU A 139 7.18 2.90 32.12
CA GLU A 139 6.86 1.60 32.70
C GLU A 139 6.58 0.56 31.61
N LEU A 140 5.76 0.91 30.62
CA LEU A 140 5.43 0.04 29.50
C LEU A 140 6.68 -0.36 28.72
N ASN A 141 7.55 0.60 28.38
CA ASN A 141 8.81 0.38 27.68
C ASN A 141 9.69 -0.62 28.44
N ARG A 142 9.93 -0.36 29.73
CA ARG A 142 10.75 -1.24 30.57
C ARG A 142 10.18 -2.65 30.68
N ARG A 143 8.85 -2.80 30.82
CA ARG A 143 8.21 -4.13 30.85
C ARG A 143 8.28 -4.83 29.50
N TYR A 144 8.13 -4.09 28.40
CA TYR A 144 8.23 -4.62 27.05
C TYR A 144 9.65 -5.13 26.74
N ASP A 145 10.68 -4.42 27.20
CA ASP A 145 12.07 -4.84 27.06
C ASP A 145 12.35 -6.16 27.79
N ALA A 146 11.76 -6.34 28.97
CA ALA A 146 11.85 -7.57 29.75
C ALA A 146 10.90 -8.69 29.28
N LEU A 147 9.98 -8.42 28.33
CA LEU A 147 8.96 -9.36 27.91
C LEU A 147 9.54 -10.54 27.13
N THR A 148 9.33 -11.76 27.64
CA THR A 148 9.77 -13.02 27.01
C THR A 148 8.72 -13.67 26.11
N ASP A 149 7.46 -13.23 26.19
CA ASP A 149 6.38 -13.73 25.34
C ASP A 149 6.53 -13.21 23.90
N LYS A 150 7.07 -14.08 23.03
CA LYS A 150 7.30 -13.78 21.63
C LYS A 150 6.02 -13.52 20.84
N ASN A 151 4.89 -14.14 21.22
CA ASN A 151 3.64 -13.99 20.48
C ASN A 151 3.03 -12.62 20.77
N LEU A 152 2.95 -12.24 22.05
CA LEU A 152 2.50 -10.91 22.44
C LEU A 152 3.42 -9.83 21.85
N LYS A 153 4.74 -10.02 21.95
CA LYS A 153 5.75 -9.10 21.42
C LYS A 153 5.63 -8.90 19.91
N SER A 154 5.39 -9.97 19.16
CA SER A 154 5.24 -9.90 17.70
C SER A 154 3.90 -9.31 17.27
N ASN A 155 2.85 -9.42 18.10
CA ASN A 155 1.54 -8.84 17.82
C ASN A 155 1.50 -7.34 18.07
N MET A 156 2.35 -6.80 18.95
CA MET A 156 2.44 -5.35 19.19
C MET A 156 3.23 -4.67 18.07
N ILE A 157 2.58 -3.78 17.33
CA ILE A 157 3.18 -3.01 16.22
C ILE A 157 3.91 -1.79 16.75
N SER A 158 3.22 -0.99 17.56
CA SER A 158 3.70 0.29 18.08
C SER A 158 2.93 0.66 19.34
N TRP A 159 3.51 1.56 20.13
CA TRP A 159 2.82 2.24 21.21
C TRP A 159 3.43 3.62 21.42
N GLY A 160 2.64 4.55 21.96
CA GLY A 160 3.07 5.93 22.13
C GLY A 160 2.08 6.75 22.94
N MET A 161 2.52 7.94 23.32
CA MET A 161 1.70 8.88 24.06
C MET A 161 0.87 9.73 23.11
N GLY A 162 -0.45 9.65 23.24
CA GLY A 162 -1.38 10.63 22.70
C GLY A 162 -1.60 11.78 23.69
N LEU A 163 -2.55 12.68 23.38
CA LEU A 163 -2.82 13.85 24.22
C LEU A 163 -3.28 13.50 25.65
N ARG A 164 -4.05 12.42 25.81
CA ARG A 164 -4.72 12.04 27.07
C ARG A 164 -4.69 10.54 27.36
N TYR A 165 -3.96 9.77 26.56
CA TYR A 165 -3.93 8.30 26.62
C TYR A 165 -2.62 7.76 26.06
N ILE A 166 -2.29 6.52 26.39
CA ILE A 166 -1.28 5.73 25.68
C ILE A 166 -1.98 4.87 24.65
N GLU A 167 -1.52 4.95 23.41
CA GLU A 167 -2.00 4.11 22.32
C GLU A 167 -1.12 2.87 22.22
N VAL A 168 -1.73 1.70 22.02
CA VAL A 168 -1.04 0.44 21.74
C VAL A 168 -1.71 -0.20 20.53
N ARG A 169 -0.98 -0.33 19.42
CA ARG A 169 -1.49 -0.90 18.18
C ARG A 169 -1.07 -2.36 18.05
N PHE A 170 -2.03 -3.23 17.78
CA PHE A 170 -1.78 -4.65 17.48
C PHE A 170 -1.91 -4.96 15.99
N ILE A 171 -1.22 -6.01 15.54
CA ILE A 171 -1.51 -6.68 14.26
C ILE A 171 -2.95 -7.18 14.28
N LEU A 172 -3.34 -7.88 15.34
CA LEU A 172 -4.72 -8.30 15.57
C LEU A 172 -5.13 -7.98 17.02
N ASN A 173 -6.10 -7.09 17.17
CA ASN A 173 -6.58 -6.55 18.45
C ASN A 173 -7.67 -7.45 19.07
N THR A 174 -7.39 -8.73 19.29
CA THR A 174 -8.38 -9.65 19.86
C THR A 174 -8.57 -9.40 21.36
N PRO A 175 -9.71 -9.81 21.97
CA PRO A 175 -9.87 -9.82 23.42
C PRO A 175 -8.74 -10.54 24.17
N GLU A 176 -8.24 -11.64 23.62
CA GLU A 176 -7.14 -12.44 24.18
C GLU A 176 -5.82 -11.68 24.14
N ALA A 177 -5.53 -10.97 23.05
CA ALA A 177 -4.34 -10.12 22.94
C ALA A 177 -4.35 -8.99 23.99
N ARG A 178 -5.50 -8.33 24.15
CA ARG A 178 -5.69 -7.29 25.19
C ARG A 178 -5.54 -7.86 26.59
N GLN A 179 -6.11 -9.03 26.86
CA GLN A 179 -5.98 -9.70 28.16
C GLN A 179 -4.52 -10.12 28.44
N ALA A 180 -3.82 -10.66 27.43
CA ALA A 180 -2.42 -11.02 27.54
C ALA A 180 -1.54 -9.80 27.85
N PHE A 181 -1.79 -8.67 27.16
CA PHE A 181 -1.15 -7.40 27.46
C PHE A 181 -1.41 -6.97 28.91
N ARG A 182 -2.67 -6.93 29.36
CA ARG A 182 -3.03 -6.50 30.72
C ARG A 182 -2.34 -7.34 31.79
N LYS A 183 -2.28 -8.65 31.58
CA LYS A 183 -1.66 -9.61 32.50
C LYS A 183 -0.13 -9.54 32.53
N LYS A 184 0.52 -9.38 31.37
CA LYS A 184 1.98 -9.56 31.23
C LYS A 184 2.74 -8.24 31.20
N LEU A 185 2.11 -7.18 30.72
CA LEU A 185 2.69 -5.84 30.65
C LEU A 185 2.03 -5.00 31.72
N MET A 186 0.83 -4.46 31.51
CA MET A 186 0.16 -3.66 32.53
C MET A 186 -1.32 -3.49 32.28
N ASP A 187 -2.07 -3.36 33.37
CA ASP A 187 -3.49 -3.03 33.34
C ASP A 187 -3.68 -1.57 33.75
N SER A 188 -3.80 -0.69 32.75
CA SER A 188 -4.02 0.75 32.97
C SER A 188 -5.26 1.22 32.20
N PRO A 189 -6.12 2.07 32.79
CA PRO A 189 -7.23 2.70 32.09
C PRO A 189 -6.76 3.74 31.05
N ALA A 190 -5.53 4.24 31.17
CA ALA A 190 -4.94 5.19 30.22
C ALA A 190 -4.63 4.55 28.86
N ILE A 191 -4.65 3.21 28.75
CA ILE A 191 -4.23 2.51 27.53
C ILE A 191 -5.42 2.24 26.62
N ARG A 192 -5.32 2.69 25.37
CA ARG A 192 -6.24 2.40 24.29
C ARG A 192 -5.61 1.43 23.31
N PHE A 193 -6.35 0.39 22.97
CA PHE A 193 -5.89 -0.64 22.04
C PHE A 193 -6.43 -0.42 20.64
N GLU A 194 -5.54 -0.39 19.66
CA GLU A 194 -5.86 -0.21 18.25
C GLU A 194 -5.50 -1.44 17.40
N GLY A 195 -5.97 -1.43 16.16
CA GLY A 195 -5.82 -2.52 15.21
C GLY A 195 -7.13 -3.25 14.93
N PRO A 196 -7.18 -4.07 13.86
CA PRO A 196 -8.39 -4.81 13.53
C PRO A 196 -8.66 -5.92 14.55
N GLU A 197 -9.90 -6.06 15.01
CA GLU A 197 -10.30 -7.23 15.82
C GLU A 197 -10.45 -8.51 14.96
N ARG A 198 -10.72 -8.33 13.65
CA ARG A 198 -10.86 -9.41 12.67
C ARG A 198 -10.41 -8.95 11.28
N PRO A 199 -9.94 -9.88 10.40
CA PRO A 199 -9.67 -9.62 8.99
C PRO A 199 -10.83 -8.91 8.30
N ARG A 200 -10.55 -7.73 7.72
CA ARG A 200 -11.55 -6.92 7.02
C ARG A 200 -11.68 -7.39 5.57
N PRO A 201 -12.89 -7.38 4.97
CA PRO A 201 -13.04 -7.61 3.54
C PRO A 201 -12.18 -6.62 2.74
N ASN A 202 -11.48 -7.11 1.73
CA ASN A 202 -10.62 -6.32 0.87
C ASN A 202 -10.71 -6.84 -0.58
N GLY A 203 -11.47 -6.13 -1.40
CA GLY A 203 -11.65 -6.42 -2.82
C GLY A 203 -10.62 -5.76 -3.73
N ARG A 204 -9.53 -5.19 -3.19
CA ARG A 204 -8.49 -4.52 -3.99
C ARG A 204 -7.95 -5.48 -5.04
N ILE A 205 -7.73 -4.94 -6.24
CA ILE A 205 -7.04 -5.59 -7.34
C ILE A 205 -5.84 -4.74 -7.74
N GLY A 206 -4.82 -5.38 -8.29
CA GLY A 206 -3.67 -4.73 -8.90
C GLY A 206 -3.36 -5.37 -10.25
N VAL A 207 -2.20 -5.04 -10.79
CA VAL A 207 -1.72 -5.58 -12.07
C VAL A 207 -0.53 -6.50 -11.84
N THR A 208 -0.47 -7.63 -12.54
CA THR A 208 0.67 -8.57 -12.43
C THR A 208 1.84 -8.16 -13.32
N ASP A 209 1.53 -7.48 -14.43
CA ASP A 209 2.50 -6.98 -15.40
C ASP A 209 2.01 -5.65 -16.00
N THR A 210 2.88 -4.65 -16.08
CA THR A 210 2.63 -3.37 -16.75
C THR A 210 3.93 -2.64 -17.03
N PHE A 211 4.05 -1.89 -18.13
CA PHE A 211 5.26 -1.12 -18.48
C PHE A 211 6.58 -1.94 -18.48
N GLY A 212 6.50 -3.24 -18.78
CA GLY A 212 7.66 -4.16 -18.70
C GLY A 212 8.06 -4.53 -17.26
N ILE A 213 7.23 -4.20 -16.28
CA ILE A 213 7.45 -4.48 -14.86
C ILE A 213 6.52 -5.60 -14.46
N SER A 214 7.05 -6.67 -13.87
CA SER A 214 6.24 -7.83 -13.44
C SER A 214 6.54 -8.23 -12.01
N LEU A 215 5.50 -8.66 -11.31
CA LEU A 215 5.60 -9.16 -9.94
C LEU A 215 5.21 -10.64 -9.90
N ARG A 216 6.07 -11.48 -9.32
CA ARG A 216 5.86 -12.93 -9.27
C ARG A 216 6.25 -13.51 -7.92
N PRO A 217 5.61 -14.58 -7.43
CA PRO A 217 6.13 -15.32 -6.30
C PRO A 217 7.40 -16.07 -6.72
N GLU A 218 8.34 -16.20 -5.79
CA GLU A 218 9.57 -16.98 -6.01
C GLU A 218 9.27 -18.47 -6.11
N TYR A 219 8.19 -18.94 -5.48
CA TYR A 219 7.75 -20.33 -5.47
C TYR A 219 6.29 -20.41 -5.89
N SER A 220 5.91 -21.43 -6.67
CA SER A 220 4.51 -21.63 -7.09
C SER A 220 3.55 -21.86 -5.93
N VAL A 221 4.03 -22.46 -4.83
CA VAL A 221 3.28 -22.84 -3.65
C VAL A 221 4.19 -22.75 -2.42
N TYR A 222 3.63 -22.40 -1.27
CA TYR A 222 4.34 -22.43 0.02
C TYR A 222 3.62 -23.34 1.02
N SER A 223 4.34 -23.81 2.03
CA SER A 223 3.74 -24.53 3.16
C SER A 223 2.79 -23.60 3.93
N ASN A 224 1.66 -24.11 4.40
CA ASN A 224 0.82 -23.36 5.36
C ASN A 224 1.55 -23.14 6.70
N SER A 225 2.60 -23.89 7.03
CA SER A 225 3.46 -23.59 8.18
C SER A 225 4.48 -22.45 7.93
N ALA A 226 4.52 -21.88 6.72
CA ALA A 226 5.50 -20.86 6.37
C ALA A 226 5.29 -19.57 7.18
N SER A 227 6.35 -19.08 7.80
CA SER A 227 6.36 -17.76 8.45
C SER A 227 6.63 -16.62 7.47
N THR A 228 7.17 -16.93 6.29
CA THR A 228 7.49 -15.98 5.23
C THR A 228 7.24 -16.54 3.83
N VAL A 229 6.96 -15.65 2.89
CA VAL A 229 6.86 -15.94 1.46
C VAL A 229 7.65 -14.89 0.68
N SER A 230 8.16 -15.26 -0.49
CA SER A 230 9.10 -14.41 -1.24
C SER A 230 8.55 -14.05 -2.62
N PHE A 231 8.78 -12.82 -3.05
CA PHE A 231 8.35 -12.29 -4.33
C PHE A 231 9.51 -11.64 -5.05
N VAL A 232 9.41 -11.56 -6.38
CA VAL A 232 10.38 -10.93 -7.25
C VAL A 232 9.66 -9.91 -8.10
N LEU A 233 10.02 -8.65 -7.93
CA LEU A 233 9.65 -7.55 -8.83
C LEU A 233 10.74 -7.44 -9.89
N LEU A 234 10.41 -7.73 -11.14
CA LEU A 234 11.29 -7.61 -12.29
C LEU A 234 11.02 -6.28 -13.00
N ASN A 235 12.06 -5.57 -13.39
CA ASN A 235 11.97 -4.44 -14.30
C ASN A 235 12.62 -4.79 -15.63
N GLN A 236 11.83 -5.25 -16.59
CA GLN A 236 12.23 -5.48 -17.98
C GLN A 236 11.78 -4.33 -18.90
N GLY A 237 11.27 -3.24 -18.32
CA GLY A 237 10.90 -2.03 -19.03
C GLY A 237 12.10 -1.15 -19.33
N ASP A 238 11.82 0.02 -19.89
CA ASP A 238 12.79 1.04 -20.27
C ASP A 238 12.95 2.17 -19.23
N LYS A 239 12.11 2.15 -18.19
CA LYS A 239 12.06 3.18 -17.14
C LYS A 239 12.55 2.65 -15.79
N GLU A 240 13.10 3.55 -15.00
CA GLU A 240 13.43 3.26 -13.60
C GLU A 240 12.15 3.17 -12.75
N VAL A 241 12.16 2.19 -11.84
CA VAL A 241 11.05 1.94 -10.91
C VAL A 241 11.51 2.22 -9.49
N MET A 242 10.71 2.95 -8.73
CA MET A 242 10.89 3.14 -7.30
C MET A 242 9.84 2.37 -6.52
N CYS A 243 10.27 1.67 -5.47
CA CYS A 243 9.42 0.91 -4.56
C CYS A 243 9.91 1.01 -3.11
N GLY A 244 9.03 0.76 -2.14
CA GLY A 244 9.33 0.84 -0.71
C GLY A 244 9.45 -0.53 -0.04
N GLU A 245 9.41 -0.58 1.29
CA GLU A 245 9.28 -1.83 2.06
C GLU A 245 7.82 -2.23 2.32
N HIS A 246 6.87 -1.35 2.05
CA HIS A 246 5.46 -1.59 2.35
C HIS A 246 4.83 -2.58 1.36
N TYR A 247 4.11 -3.55 1.90
CA TYR A 247 3.31 -4.52 1.15
C TYR A 247 2.02 -4.79 1.89
N SER A 248 1.06 -5.41 1.22
CA SER A 248 -0.09 -6.02 1.90
C SER A 248 -0.40 -7.39 1.33
N VAL A 249 -1.09 -8.21 2.13
CA VAL A 249 -1.50 -9.55 1.75
C VAL A 249 -3.00 -9.68 1.99
N THR A 250 -3.70 -10.34 1.08
CA THR A 250 -5.07 -10.79 1.32
C THR A 250 -5.16 -12.30 1.15
N PHE A 251 -6.12 -12.93 1.81
CA PHE A 251 -6.46 -14.34 1.63
C PHE A 251 -7.92 -14.48 1.25
N GLU A 252 -8.24 -15.53 0.50
CA GLU A 252 -9.61 -15.91 0.18
C GLU A 252 -10.17 -16.76 1.33
N ASP A 253 -11.29 -16.32 1.93
CA ASP A 253 -11.96 -17.09 2.98
C ASP A 253 -12.84 -18.22 2.41
N GLU A 254 -13.49 -18.97 3.30
CA GLU A 254 -14.34 -20.12 2.96
C GLU A 254 -15.58 -19.73 2.11
N ASP A 255 -15.99 -18.46 2.17
CA ASP A 255 -17.11 -17.90 1.40
C ASP A 255 -16.65 -17.31 0.05
N GLY A 256 -15.36 -17.43 -0.30
CA GLY A 256 -14.78 -16.81 -1.49
C GLY A 256 -14.57 -15.29 -1.38
N THR A 257 -14.66 -14.74 -0.17
CA THR A 257 -14.44 -13.31 0.09
C THR A 257 -12.96 -13.07 0.38
N TRP A 258 -12.38 -12.14 -0.36
CA TRP A 258 -11.02 -11.68 -0.10
C TRP A 258 -10.99 -10.84 1.19
N ARG A 259 -10.10 -11.21 2.11
CA ARG A 259 -9.87 -10.50 3.38
C ARG A 259 -8.43 -10.10 3.53
N GLU A 260 -8.21 -8.93 4.10
CA GLU A 260 -6.89 -8.47 4.48
C GLU A 260 -6.29 -9.39 5.54
N LEU A 261 -5.05 -9.82 5.31
CA LEU A 261 -4.24 -10.51 6.29
C LEU A 261 -3.55 -9.45 7.15
N PRO A 262 -3.94 -9.25 8.43
CA PRO A 262 -3.32 -8.23 9.25
C PRO A 262 -1.85 -8.56 9.46
N ILE A 263 -0.95 -7.62 9.20
CA ILE A 263 0.49 -7.78 9.37
C ILE A 263 1.05 -6.61 10.17
N ASN A 264 2.34 -6.66 10.51
CA ASN A 264 3.03 -5.45 10.90
C ASN A 264 3.26 -4.62 9.64
N ASP A 265 2.51 -3.54 9.50
CA ASP A 265 2.58 -2.57 8.40
C ASP A 265 3.55 -1.41 8.69
N ALA A 266 4.21 -1.41 9.86
CA ALA A 266 5.29 -0.47 10.13
C ALA A 266 6.48 -0.78 9.22
N ALA A 267 6.73 0.11 8.27
CA ALA A 267 7.85 0.05 7.35
C ALA A 267 8.83 1.18 7.64
N VAL A 268 10.12 0.92 7.45
CA VAL A 268 11.11 2.00 7.32
C VAL A 268 10.94 2.57 5.92
N ASP A 269 10.91 3.90 5.80
CA ASP A 269 10.77 4.60 4.52
C ASP A 269 12.06 4.52 3.68
N ILE A 270 12.35 3.31 3.21
CA ILE A 270 13.49 3.02 2.36
C ILE A 270 12.96 2.91 0.93
N GLY A 271 13.31 3.89 0.11
CA GLY A 271 13.11 3.83 -1.33
C GLY A 271 14.18 2.99 -2.01
N TYR A 272 13.75 2.11 -2.92
CA TYR A 272 14.62 1.33 -3.78
C TYR A 272 14.36 1.67 -5.23
N ILE A 273 15.42 2.03 -5.95
CA ILE A 273 15.40 2.22 -7.39
C ILE A 273 15.83 0.92 -8.06
N ILE A 274 14.99 0.44 -8.97
CA ILE A 274 15.24 -0.72 -9.81
C ILE A 274 15.41 -0.19 -11.23
N CYS A 275 16.64 -0.20 -11.72
CA CYS A 275 16.95 0.16 -13.10
C CYS A 275 16.35 -0.87 -14.08
N PRO A 276 16.17 -0.51 -15.35
CA PRO A 276 15.89 -1.46 -16.42
C PRO A 276 16.79 -2.70 -16.36
N GLY A 277 16.28 -3.86 -16.76
CA GLY A 277 16.97 -5.17 -16.64
C GLY A 277 17.15 -5.68 -15.20
N GLY A 278 16.75 -4.89 -14.21
CA GLY A 278 16.95 -5.17 -12.79
C GLY A 278 15.84 -5.99 -12.16
N HIS A 279 16.07 -6.37 -10.90
CA HIS A 279 15.03 -6.98 -10.09
C HIS A 279 15.18 -6.61 -8.61
N ARG A 280 14.09 -6.82 -7.86
CA ARG A 280 14.08 -6.77 -6.41
C ARG A 280 13.38 -8.02 -5.88
N GLN A 281 14.09 -8.76 -5.04
CA GLN A 281 13.50 -9.80 -4.22
C GLN A 281 12.96 -9.17 -2.94
N PHE A 282 11.76 -9.58 -2.55
CA PHE A 282 11.06 -9.14 -1.36
C PHE A 282 10.60 -10.34 -0.55
N THR A 283 10.61 -10.26 0.78
CA THR A 283 10.14 -11.33 1.66
C THR A 283 9.04 -10.80 2.59
N ALA A 284 7.82 -11.26 2.35
CA ALA A 284 6.66 -10.96 3.17
C ALA A 284 6.57 -11.91 4.37
N ARG A 285 6.19 -11.39 5.53
CA ARG A 285 5.94 -12.15 6.75
C ARG A 285 4.45 -12.45 6.88
N LEU A 286 4.11 -13.68 7.24
CA LEU A 286 2.73 -14.15 7.37
C LEU A 286 2.22 -14.23 8.81
N TYR A 287 3.08 -14.08 9.81
CA TYR A 287 2.69 -14.08 11.23
C TYR A 287 1.78 -15.25 11.70
N PRO A 288 2.11 -16.53 11.36
CA PRO A 288 1.22 -17.68 11.60
C PRO A 288 0.90 -17.97 13.08
N HIS A 289 1.64 -17.37 14.01
CA HIS A 289 1.41 -17.50 15.45
C HIS A 289 0.39 -16.49 15.99
N ILE A 290 0.02 -15.47 15.20
CA ILE A 290 -1.01 -14.48 15.54
C ILE A 290 -2.33 -14.88 14.88
N HIS A 291 -2.27 -15.22 13.61
CA HIS A 291 -3.39 -15.78 12.86
C HIS A 291 -2.88 -17.00 12.09
N PRO A 292 -3.38 -18.21 12.38
CA PRO A 292 -2.94 -19.40 11.67
C PRO A 292 -3.18 -19.29 10.17
N ASN A 293 -2.15 -19.56 9.38
CA ASN A 293 -2.26 -19.67 7.94
C ASN A 293 -3.21 -20.81 7.56
N LYS A 294 -4.18 -20.52 6.71
CA LYS A 294 -5.09 -21.52 6.14
C LYS A 294 -4.55 -21.96 4.76
N PRO A 295 -4.60 -23.26 4.41
CA PRO A 295 -4.43 -23.67 3.02
C PRO A 295 -5.43 -22.92 2.13
N GLY A 296 -4.98 -22.41 0.98
CA GLY A 296 -5.82 -21.59 0.13
C GLY A 296 -5.07 -20.54 -0.67
N ARG A 297 -5.83 -19.67 -1.33
CA ARG A 297 -5.31 -18.63 -2.22
C ARG A 297 -5.06 -17.33 -1.47
N TYR A 298 -3.96 -16.70 -1.83
CA TYR A 298 -3.50 -15.44 -1.28
C TYR A 298 -3.12 -14.50 -2.42
N ARG A 299 -3.22 -13.19 -2.17
CA ARG A 299 -2.70 -12.14 -3.04
C ARG A 299 -1.68 -11.32 -2.27
N PHE A 300 -0.58 -11.02 -2.93
CA PHE A 300 0.42 -10.09 -2.47
C PHE A 300 0.34 -8.82 -3.30
N PHE A 301 0.28 -7.68 -2.63
CA PHE A 301 0.21 -6.35 -3.22
C PHE A 301 1.46 -5.56 -2.89
N TYR A 302 1.98 -4.84 -3.89
CA TYR A 302 3.19 -4.06 -3.75
C TYR A 302 3.07 -2.78 -4.57
N ASP A 303 3.16 -1.64 -3.89
CA ASP A 303 3.02 -0.34 -4.54
C ASP A 303 4.37 0.11 -5.09
N VAL A 304 4.36 0.50 -6.37
CA VAL A 304 5.54 0.90 -7.12
C VAL A 304 5.24 2.17 -7.90
N SER A 305 6.29 2.88 -8.30
CA SER A 305 6.18 4.13 -9.03
C SER A 305 7.23 4.22 -10.13
N LEU A 306 6.89 4.85 -11.26
CA LEU A 306 7.89 5.23 -12.26
C LEU A 306 8.58 6.51 -11.79
N THR A 307 9.91 6.52 -11.71
CA THR A 307 10.65 7.68 -11.21
C THR A 307 10.47 8.92 -12.08
N ALA A 308 10.47 8.73 -13.41
CA ALA A 308 10.42 9.83 -14.38
C ALA A 308 9.07 10.56 -14.42
N THR A 309 7.96 9.85 -14.17
CA THR A 309 6.60 10.40 -14.32
C THR A 309 5.86 10.52 -12.99
N HIS A 310 6.44 10.02 -11.90
CA HIS A 310 5.77 9.84 -10.60
C HIS A 310 4.44 9.07 -10.69
N THR A 311 4.29 8.23 -11.73
CA THR A 311 3.08 7.42 -11.91
C THR A 311 3.13 6.24 -10.96
N ASN A 312 2.18 6.19 -10.03
CA ASN A 312 2.04 5.11 -9.06
C ASN A 312 1.10 4.02 -9.59
N PHE A 313 1.42 2.77 -9.30
CA PHE A 313 0.53 1.64 -9.55
C PHE A 313 0.76 0.52 -8.55
N THR A 314 -0.29 -0.26 -8.34
CA THR A 314 -0.27 -1.39 -7.43
C THR A 314 -0.01 -2.67 -8.20
N MET A 315 1.16 -3.24 -7.99
CA MET A 315 1.47 -4.58 -8.47
C MET A 315 0.74 -5.61 -7.61
N MET A 316 0.26 -6.68 -8.23
CA MET A 316 -0.42 -7.78 -7.54
C MET A 316 -0.08 -9.13 -8.16
N THR A 317 0.21 -10.11 -7.31
CA THR A 317 0.35 -11.50 -7.72
C THR A 317 -0.35 -12.43 -6.75
N GLU A 318 -0.87 -13.54 -7.27
CA GLU A 318 -1.44 -14.61 -6.47
C GLU A 318 -0.39 -15.66 -6.10
N PHE A 319 -0.55 -16.25 -4.91
CA PHE A 319 0.21 -17.42 -4.45
C PHE A 319 -0.72 -18.32 -3.63
N ARG A 320 -0.26 -19.54 -3.33
CA ARG A 320 -1.06 -20.52 -2.59
C ARG A 320 -0.29 -21.08 -1.40
N LEU A 321 -1.00 -21.30 -0.30
CA LEU A 321 -0.51 -22.08 0.84
C LEU A 321 -1.12 -23.49 0.82
N THR A 322 -0.34 -24.50 1.20
CA THR A 322 -0.80 -25.89 1.29
C THR A 322 -0.17 -26.66 2.45
N ASP A 323 -0.87 -27.65 2.95
CA ASP A 323 -0.39 -28.70 3.85
C ASP A 323 -0.02 -30.00 3.13
N ASN A 324 -0.24 -30.08 1.80
CA ASN A 324 0.08 -31.28 1.02
C ASN A 324 1.60 -31.40 0.76
N GLN A 325 2.25 -32.37 1.41
CA GLN A 325 3.69 -32.61 1.28
C GLN A 325 4.12 -32.97 -0.15
N GLN A 326 3.32 -33.76 -0.89
CA GLN A 326 3.68 -34.17 -2.26
C GLN A 326 3.73 -32.97 -3.21
N GLU A 327 2.83 -32.00 -3.00
CA GLU A 327 2.82 -30.78 -3.78
C GLU A 327 4.02 -29.88 -3.45
N LEU A 328 4.44 -29.85 -2.18
CA LEU A 328 5.62 -29.11 -1.72
C LEU A 328 6.93 -29.70 -2.29
N GLU A 329 7.00 -31.01 -2.49
CA GLU A 329 8.16 -31.68 -3.12
C GLU A 329 8.32 -31.33 -4.61
N GLN A 330 7.24 -30.95 -5.28
CA GLN A 330 7.21 -30.63 -6.72
C GLN A 330 7.28 -29.12 -7.00
N VAL A 331 7.54 -28.30 -5.98
CA VAL A 331 7.54 -26.83 -6.12
C VAL A 331 8.64 -26.39 -7.08
N ILE A 332 8.24 -25.62 -8.09
CA ILE A 332 9.16 -24.99 -9.01
C ILE A 332 9.54 -23.62 -8.43
N LYS A 333 10.84 -23.47 -8.15
CA LYS A 333 11.43 -22.17 -7.83
C LYS A 333 11.66 -21.39 -9.11
N MET A 334 11.21 -20.14 -9.13
CA MET A 334 11.46 -19.22 -10.24
C MET A 334 12.97 -18.99 -10.40
N LYS A 335 13.45 -19.11 -11.65
CA LYS A 335 14.80 -18.66 -12.00
C LYS A 335 14.80 -17.14 -12.12
N ILE A 336 15.49 -16.47 -11.20
CA ILE A 336 15.66 -15.02 -11.23
C ILE A 336 16.72 -14.68 -12.30
N PRO A 337 16.44 -13.77 -13.24
CA PRO A 337 17.42 -13.32 -14.22
C PRO A 337 18.63 -12.68 -13.53
N GLU A 338 19.84 -12.94 -14.06
CA GLU A 338 21.04 -12.24 -13.59
C GLU A 338 20.97 -10.76 -13.99
N GLU A 339 21.43 -9.88 -13.09
CA GLU A 339 21.52 -8.45 -13.39
C GLU A 339 22.55 -8.23 -14.52
N PRO A 340 22.29 -7.32 -15.46
CA PRO A 340 23.21 -7.04 -16.56
C PRO A 340 24.54 -6.45 -16.06
N ALA A 341 25.60 -6.62 -16.84
CA ALA A 341 26.90 -6.03 -16.53
C ALA A 341 26.79 -4.50 -16.44
N GLY A 342 27.27 -3.90 -15.34
CA GLY A 342 27.16 -2.45 -15.09
C GLY A 342 25.87 -1.99 -14.40
N TYR A 343 25.02 -2.92 -13.94
CA TYR A 343 23.80 -2.59 -13.20
C TYR A 343 24.03 -1.64 -12.01
N GLY A 344 23.22 -0.58 -11.94
CA GLY A 344 23.32 0.50 -10.94
C GLY A 344 24.26 1.65 -11.31
N VAL A 345 25.00 1.59 -12.42
CA VAL A 345 25.81 2.69 -12.96
C VAL A 345 25.20 3.14 -14.29
N ARG A 346 24.31 4.16 -14.27
CA ARG A 346 23.59 4.67 -15.46
C ARG A 346 23.34 3.58 -16.51
N TYR A 347 22.70 2.49 -16.07
CA TYR A 347 22.33 1.41 -16.97
C TYR A 347 21.26 1.98 -17.89
N ILE A 348 21.70 2.38 -19.08
CA ILE A 348 20.80 2.58 -20.21
C ILE A 348 20.58 1.16 -20.70
N PRO A 349 19.36 0.60 -20.60
CA PRO A 349 19.08 -0.68 -21.22
C PRO A 349 19.57 -0.56 -22.65
N VAL A 350 20.52 -1.42 -23.02
CA VAL A 350 20.75 -1.67 -24.44
C VAL A 350 19.41 -2.21 -24.88
N GLN A 351 18.64 -1.35 -25.53
CA GLN A 351 17.55 -1.79 -26.38
C GLN A 351 18.30 -2.61 -27.44
N GLU A 352 18.53 -3.90 -27.14
CA GLU A 352 18.54 -4.87 -28.21
C GLU A 352 17.19 -4.60 -28.86
N ASP A 353 17.20 -3.95 -30.02
CA ASP A 353 16.06 -4.03 -30.93
C ASP A 353 15.74 -5.52 -30.94
N PRO A 354 14.65 -5.95 -30.28
CA PRO A 354 14.36 -7.35 -30.19
C PRO A 354 13.95 -7.68 -31.60
N LEU A 355 14.90 -8.20 -32.40
CA LEU A 355 14.78 -8.51 -33.83
C LEU A 355 13.34 -8.28 -34.26
N GLU A 356 13.05 -7.04 -34.68
CA GLU A 356 11.69 -6.48 -34.76
C GLU A 356 10.80 -7.50 -35.48
N ASP A 357 10.00 -8.28 -34.74
CA ASP A 357 8.90 -9.03 -35.34
C ASP A 357 7.98 -9.84 -34.41
N ASN A 358 8.09 -9.87 -33.07
CA ASN A 358 7.21 -10.79 -32.31
C ASN A 358 6.69 -10.40 -30.92
N TYR A 359 6.82 -9.15 -30.48
CA TYR A 359 6.19 -8.72 -29.23
C TYR A 359 4.68 -8.51 -29.42
N ILE A 360 3.86 -9.15 -28.59
CA ILE A 360 2.39 -9.06 -28.62
C ILE A 360 1.92 -8.27 -27.40
N TYR A 361 1.46 -7.04 -27.61
CA TYR A 361 0.99 -6.14 -26.56
C TYR A 361 -0.38 -6.58 -26.04
N GLN A 362 -0.66 -6.34 -24.75
CA GLN A 362 -1.99 -6.60 -24.17
C GLN A 362 -2.86 -5.35 -24.09
N VAL A 363 -2.23 -4.21 -23.85
CA VAL A 363 -2.87 -2.89 -23.79
C VAL A 363 -1.96 -1.91 -24.52
N VAL A 364 -2.56 -1.06 -25.34
CA VAL A 364 -1.87 -0.03 -26.12
C VAL A 364 -2.68 1.27 -26.09
N GLU A 365 -2.07 2.37 -26.50
CA GLU A 365 -2.70 3.71 -26.57
C GLU A 365 -3.94 3.73 -27.48
N GLU A 366 -3.85 3.13 -28.67
CA GLU A 366 -4.98 2.93 -29.59
C GLU A 366 -5.27 1.43 -29.71
N MET A 367 -6.32 0.92 -29.06
CA MET A 367 -6.68 -0.50 -29.14
C MET A 367 -7.15 -0.90 -30.54
N PRO A 368 -6.93 -2.15 -30.99
CA PRO A 368 -7.48 -2.62 -32.24
C PRO A 368 -9.00 -2.49 -32.29
N GLU A 369 -9.52 -2.09 -33.44
CA GLU A 369 -10.94 -1.87 -33.65
C GLU A 369 -11.46 -2.65 -34.85
N PHE A 370 -12.59 -3.34 -34.70
CA PHE A 370 -13.25 -4.01 -35.81
C PHE A 370 -13.73 -2.96 -36.83
N PRO A 371 -13.70 -3.21 -38.15
CA PRO A 371 -14.19 -2.23 -39.12
C PRO A 371 -15.67 -1.91 -38.89
N GLY A 372 -15.99 -0.65 -38.57
CA GLY A 372 -17.35 -0.25 -38.17
C GLY A 372 -17.65 -0.42 -36.68
N GLY A 373 -16.62 -0.65 -35.86
CA GLY A 373 -16.69 -0.71 -34.41
C GLY A 373 -17.36 -1.98 -33.86
N LEU A 374 -17.61 -1.95 -32.55
CA LEU A 374 -18.26 -3.06 -31.83
C LEU A 374 -19.62 -3.48 -32.42
N PRO A 375 -20.52 -2.57 -32.87
CA PRO A 375 -21.80 -2.97 -33.45
C PRO A 375 -21.64 -3.86 -34.70
N ALA A 376 -20.68 -3.52 -35.58
CA ALA A 376 -20.39 -4.31 -36.77
C ALA A 376 -19.75 -5.67 -36.43
N ALA A 377 -18.92 -5.72 -35.38
CA ALA A 377 -18.35 -6.98 -34.90
C ALA A 377 -19.42 -7.95 -34.37
N VAL A 378 -20.40 -7.43 -33.63
CA VAL A 378 -21.53 -8.22 -33.12
C VAL A 378 -22.39 -8.73 -34.27
N GLU A 379 -22.69 -7.89 -35.26
CA GLU A 379 -23.46 -8.31 -36.43
C GLU A 379 -22.72 -9.36 -37.26
N TYR A 380 -21.41 -9.17 -37.46
CA TYR A 380 -20.56 -10.15 -38.14
C TYR A 380 -20.63 -11.52 -37.44
N LEU A 381 -20.50 -11.55 -36.11
CA LEU A 381 -20.64 -12.79 -35.35
C LEU A 381 -22.02 -13.42 -35.56
N ARG A 382 -23.09 -12.62 -35.47
CA ARG A 382 -24.46 -13.10 -35.64
C ARG A 382 -24.70 -13.76 -37.00
N THR A 383 -24.15 -13.20 -38.08
CA THR A 383 -24.37 -13.72 -39.44
C THR A 383 -23.43 -14.86 -39.83
N ASN A 384 -22.26 -14.96 -39.18
CA ASN A 384 -21.22 -15.93 -39.56
C ASN A 384 -21.09 -17.12 -38.62
N ILE A 385 -21.72 -17.09 -37.43
CA ILE A 385 -21.81 -18.24 -36.53
C ILE A 385 -22.69 -19.34 -37.16
N ARG A 386 -22.16 -20.56 -37.19
CA ARG A 386 -22.85 -21.78 -37.60
C ARG A 386 -23.10 -22.64 -36.37
N TYR A 387 -24.32 -22.60 -35.85
CA TYR A 387 -24.68 -23.39 -34.68
C TYR A 387 -24.52 -24.90 -34.95
N PRO A 388 -23.69 -25.64 -34.18
CA PRO A 388 -23.56 -27.08 -34.38
C PRO A 388 -24.88 -27.81 -34.15
N LYS A 389 -25.34 -28.61 -35.11
CA LYS A 389 -26.65 -29.30 -35.07
C LYS A 389 -26.84 -30.16 -33.81
N THR A 390 -25.79 -30.81 -33.33
CA THR A 390 -25.84 -31.63 -32.12
C THR A 390 -25.95 -30.78 -30.85
N ALA A 391 -25.27 -29.62 -30.79
CA ALA A 391 -25.42 -28.68 -29.68
C ALA A 391 -26.82 -28.03 -29.66
N LEU A 392 -27.42 -27.84 -30.84
CA LEU A 392 -28.79 -27.35 -31.00
C LEU A 392 -29.82 -28.37 -30.48
N GLN A 393 -29.67 -29.65 -30.82
CA GLN A 393 -30.52 -30.74 -30.33
C GLN A 393 -30.46 -30.88 -28.80
N ASP A 394 -29.27 -30.73 -28.23
CA ASP A 394 -29.02 -30.82 -26.79
C ASP A 394 -29.34 -29.51 -26.03
N SER A 395 -29.89 -28.49 -26.71
CA SER A 395 -30.22 -27.18 -26.14
C SER A 395 -29.05 -26.46 -25.46
N VAL A 396 -27.81 -26.73 -25.87
CA VAL A 396 -26.60 -26.17 -25.26
C VAL A 396 -26.42 -24.74 -25.72
N GLN A 397 -26.41 -23.78 -24.79
CA GLN A 397 -26.19 -22.35 -25.01
C GLN A 397 -25.06 -21.82 -24.12
N GLY A 398 -24.53 -20.64 -24.43
CA GLY A 398 -23.63 -19.94 -23.52
C GLY A 398 -22.71 -18.93 -24.18
N ARG A 399 -21.80 -18.38 -23.38
CA ARG A 399 -20.82 -17.37 -23.83
C ARG A 399 -19.41 -17.94 -23.77
N VAL A 400 -18.86 -18.26 -24.94
CA VAL A 400 -17.48 -18.68 -25.13
C VAL A 400 -16.59 -17.44 -25.17
N ILE A 401 -15.46 -17.45 -24.46
CA ILE A 401 -14.49 -16.34 -24.49
C ILE A 401 -13.26 -16.77 -25.28
N VAL A 402 -12.99 -16.04 -26.35
CA VAL A 402 -11.86 -16.28 -27.25
C VAL A 402 -10.91 -15.09 -27.16
N GLN A 403 -9.62 -15.37 -27.10
CA GLN A 403 -8.58 -14.36 -27.21
C GLN A 403 -7.86 -14.54 -28.55
N VAL A 404 -7.65 -13.44 -29.26
CA VAL A 404 -7.05 -13.42 -30.59
C VAL A 404 -5.95 -12.36 -30.62
N VAL A 405 -4.92 -12.57 -31.42
CA VAL A 405 -3.88 -11.56 -31.67
C VAL A 405 -4.22 -10.85 -32.97
N ILE A 406 -4.45 -9.55 -32.91
CA ILE A 406 -4.56 -8.72 -34.10
C ILE A 406 -3.15 -8.33 -34.52
N LEU A 407 -2.75 -8.75 -35.71
CA LEU A 407 -1.45 -8.44 -36.30
C LEU A 407 -1.41 -6.99 -36.80
N GLU A 408 -0.21 -6.54 -37.16
CA GLU A 408 0.03 -5.18 -37.65
C GLU A 408 -0.70 -4.89 -38.96
N ASP A 409 -0.96 -5.91 -39.77
CA ASP A 409 -1.75 -5.79 -41.00
C ASP A 409 -3.28 -5.87 -40.77
N GLY A 410 -3.69 -5.91 -39.49
CA GLY A 410 -5.06 -6.03 -39.04
C GLY A 410 -5.61 -7.46 -39.02
N SER A 411 -4.86 -8.47 -39.47
CA SER A 411 -5.39 -9.84 -39.54
C SER A 411 -5.46 -10.50 -38.14
N PRO A 412 -6.53 -11.28 -37.86
CA PRO A 412 -6.61 -12.08 -36.64
C PRO A 412 -5.71 -13.32 -36.75
N ALA A 413 -4.89 -13.56 -35.73
CA ALA A 413 -4.00 -14.70 -35.62
C ALA A 413 -4.05 -15.32 -34.21
N GLN A 414 -3.55 -16.55 -34.09
CA GLN A 414 -3.34 -17.23 -32.79
C GLN A 414 -4.58 -17.21 -31.87
N ALA A 415 -5.78 -17.42 -32.43
CA ALA A 415 -6.99 -17.45 -31.61
C ALA A 415 -6.96 -18.64 -30.65
N GLN A 416 -7.16 -18.36 -29.37
CA GLN A 416 -7.14 -19.33 -28.28
C GLN A 416 -8.36 -19.20 -27.39
N LEU A 417 -8.79 -20.34 -26.84
CA LEU A 417 -9.95 -20.41 -25.96
C LEU A 417 -9.54 -20.01 -24.53
N ILE A 418 -10.21 -19.00 -23.96
CA ILE A 418 -10.00 -18.57 -22.57
C ILE A 418 -11.08 -19.16 -21.65
N ARG A 419 -12.32 -19.26 -22.15
CA ARG A 419 -13.42 -19.85 -21.40
C ARG A 419 -14.26 -20.74 -22.31
N SER A 420 -14.22 -22.03 -22.02
CA SER A 420 -15.02 -23.07 -22.66
C SER A 420 -16.46 -23.06 -22.15
N VAL A 421 -17.39 -23.46 -23.00
CA VAL A 421 -18.78 -23.79 -22.62
C VAL A 421 -19.10 -25.22 -22.99
N ASP A 422 -18.86 -25.58 -24.25
CA ASP A 422 -19.03 -26.92 -24.80
C ASP A 422 -18.06 -27.08 -25.98
N PRO A 423 -17.34 -28.22 -26.11
CA PRO A 423 -16.34 -28.41 -27.16
C PRO A 423 -16.84 -28.21 -28.60
N ARG A 424 -18.16 -28.31 -28.83
CA ARG A 424 -18.79 -28.04 -30.14
C ARG A 424 -18.93 -26.55 -30.39
N LEU A 425 -19.34 -25.78 -29.36
CA LEU A 425 -19.44 -24.33 -29.43
C LEU A 425 -18.05 -23.68 -29.47
N ASP A 426 -17.09 -24.25 -28.73
CA ASP A 426 -15.71 -23.77 -28.70
C ASP A 426 -15.04 -23.83 -30.07
N ARG A 427 -15.21 -24.95 -30.79
CA ARG A 427 -14.69 -25.12 -32.16
C ARG A 427 -15.26 -24.08 -33.11
N GLU A 428 -16.56 -23.80 -33.01
CA GLU A 428 -17.20 -22.80 -33.85
C GLU A 428 -16.78 -21.37 -33.48
N ALA A 429 -16.62 -21.09 -32.19
CA ALA A 429 -16.13 -19.80 -31.69
C ALA A 429 -14.71 -19.49 -32.19
N LEU A 430 -13.81 -20.49 -32.15
CA LEU A 430 -12.46 -20.36 -32.68
C LEU A 430 -12.48 -20.12 -34.20
N ARG A 431 -13.29 -20.89 -34.95
CA ARG A 431 -13.42 -20.75 -36.40
C ARG A 431 -13.89 -19.36 -36.80
N VAL A 432 -14.96 -18.85 -36.19
CA VAL A 432 -15.56 -17.55 -36.57
C VAL A 432 -14.64 -16.38 -36.22
N VAL A 433 -13.93 -16.45 -35.08
CA VAL A 433 -12.97 -15.41 -34.67
C VAL A 433 -11.73 -15.41 -35.57
N GLN A 434 -11.21 -16.58 -35.96
CA GLN A 434 -10.11 -16.68 -36.93
C GLN A 434 -10.49 -16.22 -38.33
N SER A 435 -11.78 -16.31 -38.68
CA SER A 435 -12.28 -15.92 -40.01
C SER A 435 -12.67 -14.44 -40.10
N MET A 436 -12.50 -13.64 -39.05
CA MET A 436 -12.89 -12.22 -39.06
C MET A 436 -12.14 -11.43 -40.15
N PRO A 437 -12.77 -10.38 -40.71
CA PRO A 437 -12.09 -9.45 -41.62
C PRO A 437 -10.91 -8.75 -40.91
N LYS A 438 -10.07 -8.07 -41.69
CA LYS A 438 -8.96 -7.27 -41.16
C LYS A 438 -9.49 -6.15 -40.26
N TRP A 439 -8.95 -6.07 -39.05
CA TRP A 439 -9.20 -5.03 -38.07
C TRP A 439 -8.38 -3.77 -38.36
N ILE A 440 -8.81 -2.65 -37.80
CA ILE A 440 -7.93 -1.50 -37.59
C ILE A 440 -6.92 -1.94 -36.51
N PRO A 441 -5.62 -2.00 -36.82
CA PRO A 441 -4.64 -2.54 -35.90
C PRO A 441 -4.38 -1.55 -34.76
N GLY A 442 -3.89 -2.07 -33.63
CA GLY A 442 -3.57 -1.22 -32.49
C GLY A 442 -2.29 -0.42 -32.70
N LYS A 443 -2.19 0.74 -32.05
CA LYS A 443 -0.98 1.57 -32.08
C LYS A 443 -0.45 1.89 -30.70
N GLN A 444 0.88 1.86 -30.59
CA GLN A 444 1.65 2.25 -29.42
C GLN A 444 2.73 3.23 -29.86
N GLN A 445 2.79 4.43 -29.26
CA GLN A 445 3.75 5.47 -29.64
C GLN A 445 3.71 5.82 -31.15
N GLY A 446 2.52 5.79 -31.75
CA GLY A 446 2.31 6.05 -33.17
C GLY A 446 2.73 4.93 -34.13
N ARG A 447 3.30 3.81 -33.64
CA ARG A 447 3.63 2.62 -34.44
C ARG A 447 2.51 1.60 -34.35
N VAL A 448 2.22 0.94 -35.47
CA VAL A 448 1.29 -0.19 -35.51
C VAL A 448 1.97 -1.42 -34.88
N VAL A 449 1.28 -2.12 -33.98
CA VAL A 449 1.84 -3.25 -33.23
C VAL A 449 0.86 -4.42 -33.14
N LYS A 450 1.38 -5.64 -32.87
CA LYS A 450 0.55 -6.82 -32.61
C LYS A 450 -0.12 -6.70 -31.24
N VAL A 451 -1.44 -6.83 -31.16
CA VAL A 451 -2.20 -6.66 -29.90
C VAL A 451 -3.10 -7.85 -29.63
N ARG A 452 -3.08 -8.34 -28.40
CA ARG A 452 -3.94 -9.40 -27.88
C ARG A 452 -5.31 -8.80 -27.50
N TYR A 453 -6.36 -9.24 -28.19
CA TYR A 453 -7.74 -8.77 -28.02
C TYR A 453 -8.65 -9.92 -27.57
N THR A 454 -9.58 -9.67 -26.65
CA THR A 454 -10.47 -10.71 -26.09
C THR A 454 -11.92 -10.45 -26.49
N LEU A 455 -12.57 -11.45 -27.09
CA LEU A 455 -13.91 -11.39 -27.66
C LEU A 455 -14.87 -12.39 -27.01
N PRO A 456 -16.05 -11.96 -26.56
CA PRO A 456 -17.13 -12.86 -26.20
C PRO A 456 -17.93 -13.31 -27.42
N VAL A 457 -17.98 -14.62 -27.68
CA VAL A 457 -18.85 -15.24 -28.69
C VAL A 457 -20.06 -15.85 -27.98
N VAL A 458 -21.24 -15.31 -28.26
CA VAL A 458 -22.49 -15.69 -27.57
C VAL A 458 -23.32 -16.61 -28.46
N PHE A 459 -23.61 -17.81 -27.98
CA PHE A 459 -24.51 -18.77 -28.60
C PHE A 459 -25.85 -18.76 -27.88
N LYS A 460 -26.90 -18.40 -28.62
CA LYS A 460 -28.30 -18.48 -28.18
C LYS A 460 -29.06 -19.38 -29.15
N LEU A 461 -29.98 -20.18 -28.63
CA LEU A 461 -30.86 -20.97 -29.48
C LEU A 461 -31.70 -20.00 -30.33
N PRO A 462 -31.89 -20.30 -31.62
CA PRO A 462 -32.86 -19.58 -32.44
C PRO A 462 -34.23 -19.63 -31.76
N GLN A 463 -34.92 -18.49 -31.68
CA GLN A 463 -36.32 -18.44 -31.26
C GLN A 463 -37.23 -18.95 -32.37
#